data_AF-A0A949SFB7-F1
#
_entry.id   AF-A0A949SFB7-F1
#
_cell.length_a   1.000
_cell.length_b   1.000
_cell.length_c   1.000
_cell.angle_alpha   90.00
_cell.angle_beta   90.00
_cell.angle_gamma   90.00
#
_symmetry.space_group_name_H-M   'P 1'
#
loop_
_entity.id
_entity.type
_entity.pdbx_description
1 polymer ?
#
loop_
_entity_poly.entity_id
_entity_poly.type
_entity_poly.pdbx_seq_one_letter_code
_entity_poly.pdbx_strand_id
1 'polypeptide(L)'
;MKNLFKKPRSLWIFLGIFLLASFLTIGSCARRSALKQDKGGAAEAATLTYVAPGDIDEYYLFYSGGHSGNVYVAGVPSMRHISTIPVFAKYPATGYGFDKESKEMLGDYDWGDVHHPALSETKGDYDGRWLFVNDNGNNRVARIDLRDFKTKQILGPVPNVSGFHGGAFVTPNSEYVLAASRFSIPLPKGTAASVEEYASKYKGVVSGIAIKPDSGEMSVGWQILMPPYNYDLGDAGKGPSEGWAFWTSYNTEKAIGKLEVTSTQRERDYIVAVNWKEVEKAVQAGKTQVIDGVPVIDPVQNPGLVYLIPCSKSPHGVDISPDGKWIIGSGKLQSITTAYSVEKMLAAIQAKNFSGEEDGLPILNYDAIKEAEVNVGLGPLHTQFDNQGNAYTSLFVESAVAKWRLGSWDVVDKIPITYNIGHLATAEGDTVDPDGKFLVALNKLSHGTHLNVGPSQPESTQLIGIETEKMKLLYNAFTEPEPHYAQIIKADKLKPIEVYQKEENKNPFAIWDINDAKAERTADGVVVKTVLVRSTITPTAVEVNQGDKVTFHLTNIEQTTDELHGFGLLEYNINVVVDPGETKTIEFVANKPGVYAYYCTNFCSALHQEMQGYLVVKPK
;
A
#
# COMPACT_ATOMS: atom_id res chain seq x y z
N MET A 1 -30.86 10.53 65.63
CA MET A 1 -29.43 10.72 65.97
C MET A 1 -28.91 11.86 65.10
N LYS A 2 -29.11 13.13 65.46
CA LYS A 2 -28.22 14.01 66.24
C LYS A 2 -26.72 13.81 65.99
N ASN A 3 -26.13 14.88 65.45
CA ASN A 3 -24.78 15.40 65.68
C ASN A 3 -23.57 14.60 65.20
N LEU A 4 -22.89 15.08 64.15
CA LEU A 4 -21.43 15.00 64.01
C LEU A 4 -20.89 16.20 63.20
N PHE A 5 -20.88 17.37 63.85
CA PHE A 5 -19.90 18.42 63.56
C PHE A 5 -18.97 18.51 64.77
N LYS A 6 -17.68 18.25 64.55
CA LYS A 6 -16.51 18.86 65.22
C LYS A 6 -15.26 18.04 64.94
N LYS A 7 -14.33 18.57 64.13
CA LYS A 7 -12.87 18.46 64.31
C LYS A 7 -12.17 19.61 63.54
N PRO A 8 -10.95 20.01 63.93
CA PRO A 8 -10.60 21.42 64.10
C PRO A 8 -9.73 22.03 62.98
N ARG A 9 -9.75 23.36 62.99
CA ARG A 9 -9.16 24.35 62.06
C ARG A 9 -7.63 24.38 61.94
N SER A 10 -6.90 23.29 62.15
CA SER A 10 -5.43 23.30 62.14
C SER A 10 -4.76 22.61 60.94
N LEU A 11 -5.52 22.09 59.96
CA LEU A 11 -4.96 21.40 58.79
C LEU A 11 -4.95 22.25 57.49
N TRP A 12 -5.02 23.59 57.61
CA TRP A 12 -5.01 24.51 56.47
C TRP A 12 -3.82 25.47 56.45
N ILE A 13 -2.83 25.28 57.33
CA ILE A 13 -1.63 26.13 57.38
C ILE A 13 -0.38 25.42 56.82
N PHE A 14 -0.40 24.08 56.71
CA PHE A 14 0.71 23.34 56.08
C PHE A 14 0.56 23.11 54.56
N LEU A 15 -0.62 23.34 53.98
CA LEU A 15 -0.81 23.25 52.51
C LEU A 15 -0.50 24.57 51.78
N GLY A 16 -0.35 25.70 52.50
CA GLY A 16 -0.14 27.02 51.91
C GLY A 16 1.31 27.39 51.61
N ILE A 17 2.29 26.61 52.08
CA ILE A 17 3.73 26.92 51.92
C ILE A 17 4.41 26.03 50.87
N PHE A 18 3.84 24.88 50.51
CA PHE A 18 4.38 24.02 49.44
C PHE A 18 3.85 24.35 48.03
N LEU A 19 2.85 25.23 47.92
CA LEU A 19 2.25 25.64 46.65
C LEU A 19 2.80 26.94 46.06
N LEU A 20 3.78 27.58 46.71
CA LEU A 20 4.42 28.81 46.22
C LEU A 20 5.84 28.63 45.64
N ALA A 21 6.37 27.39 45.60
CA ALA A 21 7.71 27.11 45.04
C ALA A 21 7.68 26.54 43.60
N SER A 22 6.51 26.28 43.02
CA SER A 22 6.39 25.58 41.72
C SER A 22 5.99 26.48 40.54
N PHE A 23 5.85 27.80 40.74
CA PHE A 23 5.35 28.75 39.73
C PHE A 23 6.38 29.81 39.28
N LEU A 24 7.67 29.52 39.41
CA LEU A 24 8.77 30.43 39.02
C LEU A 24 9.81 29.78 38.11
N THR A 25 9.37 29.05 37.07
CA THR A 25 10.21 28.74 35.89
C THR A 25 9.37 28.64 34.61
N ILE A 26 8.56 29.66 34.31
CA ILE A 26 8.15 29.96 32.93
C ILE A 26 8.86 31.25 32.55
N GLY A 27 9.94 31.12 31.78
CA GLY A 27 10.79 32.25 31.41
C GLY A 27 12.13 31.86 30.80
N SER A 28 12.28 30.64 30.28
CA SER A 28 13.34 30.32 29.33
C SER A 28 12.69 30.19 27.96
N CYS A 29 12.67 31.28 27.21
CA CYS A 29 12.74 31.17 25.75
C CYS A 29 13.97 30.31 25.46
N ALA A 30 13.75 29.02 25.22
CA ALA A 30 14.76 28.17 24.62
C ALA A 30 15.05 28.79 23.25
N ARG A 31 16.14 29.57 23.18
CA ARG A 31 16.79 29.86 21.91
C ARG A 31 16.97 28.50 21.24
N ARG A 32 16.24 28.27 20.13
CA ARG A 32 16.54 27.20 19.20
C ARG A 32 18.03 27.31 18.90
N SER A 33 18.84 26.44 19.48
CA SER A 33 20.19 26.22 18.99
C SER A 33 19.98 25.62 17.61
N ALA A 34 20.12 26.46 16.57
CA ALA A 34 20.26 25.96 15.22
C ALA A 34 21.39 24.93 15.28
N LEU A 35 21.06 23.66 15.03
CA LEU A 35 22.06 22.64 14.79
C LEU A 35 22.99 23.23 13.73
N LYS A 36 24.28 23.32 14.07
CA LYS A 36 25.29 23.91 13.20
C LYS A 36 25.40 22.98 12.00
N GLN A 37 24.63 23.27 10.96
CA GLN A 37 24.56 22.46 9.75
C GLN A 37 25.97 22.46 9.14
N ASP A 38 26.56 21.27 9.01
CA ASP A 38 27.82 21.12 8.31
C ASP A 38 27.60 21.52 6.85
N LYS A 39 28.10 22.71 6.48
CA LYS A 39 27.88 23.28 5.15
C LYS A 39 28.49 22.40 4.05
N GLY A 40 29.52 21.61 4.37
CA GLY A 40 30.11 20.65 3.44
C GLY A 40 29.16 19.51 3.11
N GLY A 41 28.60 18.85 4.14
CA GLY A 41 27.64 17.76 3.97
C GLY A 41 26.35 18.19 3.23
N ALA A 42 25.85 19.40 3.49
CA ALA A 42 24.66 19.92 2.82
C ALA A 42 24.87 20.19 1.32
N ALA A 43 26.03 20.72 0.92
CA ALA A 43 26.34 20.98 -0.48
C ALA A 43 26.47 19.68 -1.30
N GLU A 44 27.07 18.65 -0.70
CA GLU A 44 27.19 17.34 -1.34
C GLU A 44 25.84 16.63 -1.46
N ALA A 45 25.02 16.67 -0.40
CA ALA A 45 23.65 16.15 -0.44
C ALA A 45 22.80 16.83 -1.52
N ALA A 46 22.89 18.16 -1.64
CA ALA A 46 22.22 18.90 -2.71
C ALA A 46 22.69 18.47 -4.10
N THR A 47 23.99 18.19 -4.27
CA THR A 47 24.54 17.72 -5.55
C THR A 47 24.01 16.31 -5.90
N LEU A 48 23.91 15.41 -4.93
CA LEU A 48 23.42 14.04 -5.13
C LEU A 48 21.92 13.93 -5.42
N THR A 49 21.16 14.96 -5.08
CA THR A 49 19.69 15.02 -5.26
C THR A 49 19.25 15.96 -6.38
N TYR A 50 20.19 16.71 -6.95
CA TYR A 50 19.89 17.65 -8.01
C TYR A 50 19.74 16.95 -9.36
N VAL A 51 18.54 17.01 -9.93
CA VAL A 51 18.25 16.61 -11.31
C VAL A 51 17.90 17.88 -12.09
N ALA A 52 18.71 18.23 -13.08
CA ALA A 52 18.59 19.50 -13.78
C ALA A 52 17.34 19.53 -14.70
N PRO A 53 16.83 20.72 -15.07
CA PRO A 53 15.79 20.82 -16.08
C PRO A 53 16.21 20.15 -17.40
N GLY A 54 15.42 19.17 -17.85
CA GLY A 54 15.71 18.37 -19.05
C GLY A 54 16.32 17.00 -18.74
N ASP A 55 16.88 16.81 -17.55
CA ASP A 55 17.34 15.50 -17.07
C ASP A 55 16.19 14.73 -16.41
N ILE A 56 16.32 13.40 -16.39
CA ILE A 56 15.35 12.47 -15.81
C ILE A 56 15.93 11.78 -14.58
N ASP A 57 15.05 11.44 -13.64
CA ASP A 57 15.38 10.61 -12.49
C ASP A 57 15.75 9.19 -12.92
N GLU A 58 16.56 8.51 -12.10
CA GLU A 58 17.11 7.18 -12.39
C GLU A 58 16.13 6.07 -12.01
N TYR A 59 15.28 6.31 -11.00
CA TYR A 59 14.30 5.35 -10.52
C TYR A 59 12.92 6.00 -10.43
N TYR A 60 11.90 5.16 -10.59
CA TYR A 60 10.56 5.44 -10.08
C TYR A 60 10.46 4.98 -8.63
N LEU A 61 9.73 5.76 -7.84
CA LEU A 61 9.36 5.47 -6.47
C LEU A 61 7.84 5.47 -6.37
N PHE A 62 7.26 4.31 -6.08
CA PHE A 62 5.84 4.12 -5.86
C PHE A 62 5.55 4.14 -4.37
N TYR A 63 4.87 5.18 -3.90
CA TYR A 63 4.39 5.28 -2.53
C TYR A 63 2.98 4.71 -2.41
N SER A 64 2.74 4.02 -1.30
CA SER A 64 1.38 3.90 -0.79
C SER A 64 0.83 5.30 -0.49
N GLY A 65 -0.43 5.55 -0.83
CA GLY A 65 -1.10 6.80 -0.52
C GLY A 65 -1.87 6.78 0.80
N GLY A 66 -1.75 5.70 1.59
CA GLY A 66 -2.46 5.53 2.86
C GLY A 66 -3.95 5.80 2.72
N HIS A 67 -4.45 6.67 3.60
CA HIS A 67 -5.85 7.07 3.71
C HIS A 67 -6.40 7.81 2.49
N SER A 68 -5.55 8.26 1.56
CA SER A 68 -6.03 8.83 0.30
C SER A 68 -6.66 7.78 -0.62
N GLY A 69 -6.36 6.49 -0.40
CA GLY A 69 -6.81 5.40 -1.25
C GLY A 69 -6.10 5.32 -2.60
N ASN A 70 -5.02 6.09 -2.82
CA ASN A 70 -4.31 6.18 -4.10
C ASN A 70 -2.85 5.74 -3.99
N VAL A 71 -2.13 5.76 -5.11
CA VAL A 71 -0.66 5.55 -5.17
C VAL A 71 0.00 6.82 -5.67
N TYR A 72 1.10 7.24 -5.04
CA TYR A 72 1.88 8.37 -5.52
C TYR A 72 3.15 7.90 -6.21
N VAL A 73 3.53 8.56 -7.30
CA VAL A 73 4.72 8.26 -8.09
C VAL A 73 5.67 9.43 -7.97
N ALA A 74 6.93 9.16 -7.64
CA ALA A 74 8.01 10.14 -7.65
C ALA A 74 9.25 9.63 -8.37
N GLY A 75 10.16 10.55 -8.70
CA GLY A 75 11.50 10.24 -9.18
C GLY A 75 12.54 10.21 -8.05
N VAL A 76 13.54 9.35 -8.16
CA VAL A 76 14.72 9.31 -7.28
C VAL A 76 15.98 9.55 -8.14
N PRO A 77 16.90 10.45 -7.73
CA PRO A 77 17.06 11.03 -6.40
C PRO A 77 16.38 12.39 -6.16
N SER A 78 15.63 12.95 -7.12
CA SER A 78 15.06 14.29 -6.95
C SER A 78 13.95 14.35 -5.92
N MET A 79 13.31 13.20 -5.63
CA MET A 79 12.13 13.06 -4.77
C MET A 79 10.93 13.91 -5.22
N ARG A 80 10.85 14.23 -6.51
CA ARG A 80 9.77 15.06 -7.07
C ARG A 80 8.57 14.18 -7.34
N HIS A 81 7.40 14.60 -6.91
CA HIS A 81 6.14 13.97 -7.30
C HIS A 81 5.95 14.12 -8.82
N ILE A 82 5.72 12.99 -9.50
CA ILE A 82 5.49 12.90 -10.94
C ILE A 82 4.00 12.77 -11.22
N SER A 83 3.32 11.84 -10.54
CA SER A 83 1.91 11.53 -10.79
C SER A 83 1.23 10.88 -9.60
N THR A 84 -0.11 10.94 -9.58
CA THR A 84 -0.97 10.18 -8.69
C THR A 84 -1.76 9.18 -9.50
N ILE A 85 -1.64 7.88 -9.16
CA ILE A 85 -2.44 6.82 -9.75
C ILE A 85 -3.67 6.62 -8.85
N PRO A 86 -4.88 6.93 -9.34
CA PRO A 86 -6.08 6.75 -8.54
C PRO A 86 -6.49 5.27 -8.48
N VAL A 87 -6.86 4.80 -7.29
CA VAL A 87 -7.13 3.37 -7.04
C VAL A 87 -8.47 3.16 -6.36
N PHE A 88 -8.54 3.38 -5.04
CA PHE A 88 -9.70 3.03 -4.21
C PHE A 88 -10.59 4.22 -3.85
N ALA A 89 -10.17 5.44 -4.20
CA ALA A 89 -10.92 6.66 -4.00
C ALA A 89 -11.18 7.36 -5.34
N LYS A 90 -12.28 8.12 -5.40
CA LYS A 90 -12.57 8.97 -6.56
C LYS A 90 -11.50 10.05 -6.66
N TYR A 91 -11.03 10.33 -7.87
CA TYR A 91 -10.01 11.34 -8.11
C TYR A 91 -10.46 12.29 -9.22
N PRO A 92 -11.08 13.43 -8.87
CA PRO A 92 -11.70 14.32 -9.84
C PRO A 92 -10.71 14.97 -10.80
N ALA A 93 -9.41 15.03 -10.46
CA ALA A 93 -8.39 15.63 -11.32
C ALA A 93 -8.17 14.85 -12.63
N THR A 94 -8.30 13.51 -12.61
CA THR A 94 -8.30 12.67 -13.83
C THR A 94 -9.70 12.17 -14.20
N GLY A 95 -10.70 12.51 -13.38
CA GLY A 95 -12.07 12.02 -13.50
C GLY A 95 -12.26 10.54 -13.20
N TYR A 96 -11.28 9.90 -12.53
CA TYR A 96 -11.42 8.52 -12.06
C TYR A 96 -12.55 8.42 -11.03
N GLY A 97 -13.46 7.47 -11.23
CA GLY A 97 -14.71 7.30 -10.48
C GLY A 97 -15.88 8.14 -11.00
N PHE A 98 -15.72 8.80 -12.15
CA PHE A 98 -16.78 9.55 -12.84
C PHE A 98 -17.15 8.95 -14.20
N ASP A 99 -16.24 8.24 -14.87
CA ASP A 99 -16.55 7.36 -16.00
C ASP A 99 -17.18 6.03 -15.56
N LYS A 100 -17.79 5.32 -16.51
CA LYS A 100 -18.51 4.07 -16.27
C LYS A 100 -17.57 2.99 -15.73
N GLU A 101 -16.44 2.82 -16.41
CA GLU A 101 -15.50 1.73 -16.17
C GLU A 101 -14.90 1.83 -14.75
N SER A 102 -14.45 3.01 -14.34
CA SER A 102 -13.91 3.23 -12.99
C SER A 102 -14.98 3.24 -11.90
N LYS A 103 -16.22 3.67 -12.18
CA LYS A 103 -17.35 3.49 -11.25
C LYS A 103 -17.65 2.03 -11.00
N GLU A 104 -17.68 1.22 -12.05
CA GLU A 104 -17.90 -0.22 -11.95
C GLU A 104 -16.77 -0.90 -11.16
N MET A 105 -15.50 -0.50 -11.38
CA MET A 105 -14.37 -1.01 -10.59
C MET A 105 -14.43 -0.63 -9.11
N LEU A 106 -14.81 0.61 -8.79
CA LEU A 106 -14.94 1.07 -7.40
C LEU A 106 -16.12 0.41 -6.67
N GLY A 107 -17.20 0.10 -7.41
CA GLY A 107 -18.45 -0.39 -6.84
C GLY A 107 -19.10 0.63 -5.92
N ASP A 108 -19.55 0.19 -4.75
CA ASP A 108 -20.23 1.03 -3.75
C ASP A 108 -19.27 1.78 -2.81
N TYR A 109 -17.95 1.68 -3.04
CA TYR A 109 -16.93 2.29 -2.20
C TYR A 109 -16.42 3.61 -2.78
N ASP A 110 -16.17 4.59 -1.92
CA ASP A 110 -15.69 5.92 -2.28
C ASP A 110 -14.35 6.31 -1.64
N TRP A 111 -13.79 5.46 -0.79
CA TRP A 111 -12.49 5.61 -0.14
C TRP A 111 -11.78 4.26 0.01
N GLY A 112 -10.49 4.29 0.36
CA GLY A 112 -9.72 3.11 0.73
C GLY A 112 -8.44 3.50 1.48
N ASP A 113 -7.73 2.48 1.95
CA ASP A 113 -6.52 2.62 2.77
C ASP A 113 -5.37 1.79 2.16
N VAL A 114 -4.52 2.45 1.35
CA VAL A 114 -3.45 1.81 0.56
C VAL A 114 -2.18 1.64 1.39
N HIS A 115 -1.77 0.40 1.66
CA HIS A 115 -0.60 0.14 2.52
C HIS A 115 0.65 -0.28 1.74
N HIS A 116 0.57 -1.36 0.99
CA HIS A 116 1.74 -2.06 0.45
C HIS A 116 1.68 -2.13 -1.07
N PRO A 117 2.37 -1.21 -1.78
CA PRO A 117 2.69 -1.40 -3.19
C PRO A 117 3.65 -2.57 -3.38
N ALA A 118 3.33 -3.46 -4.33
CA ALA A 118 4.14 -4.61 -4.71
C ALA A 118 4.21 -4.74 -6.24
N LEU A 119 5.41 -4.61 -6.80
CA LEU A 119 5.73 -4.71 -8.22
C LEU A 119 5.70 -6.17 -8.65
N SER A 120 5.28 -6.42 -9.89
CA SER A 120 5.39 -7.75 -10.47
C SER A 120 6.84 -8.18 -10.64
N GLU A 121 7.07 -9.46 -10.40
CA GLU A 121 8.36 -10.12 -10.48
C GLU A 121 8.38 -11.25 -11.50
N THR A 122 9.56 -11.47 -12.07
CA THR A 122 9.96 -12.67 -12.81
C THR A 122 11.27 -13.18 -12.22
N LYS A 123 11.26 -14.42 -11.70
CA LYS A 123 12.39 -15.03 -10.97
C LYS A 123 12.92 -14.19 -9.80
N GLY A 124 12.03 -13.44 -9.14
CA GLY A 124 12.35 -12.63 -7.99
C GLY A 124 12.96 -11.25 -8.31
N ASP A 125 13.06 -10.88 -9.58
CA ASP A 125 13.44 -9.53 -10.00
C ASP A 125 12.23 -8.81 -10.60
N TYR A 126 12.15 -7.50 -10.40
CA TYR A 126 11.06 -6.69 -10.92
C TYR A 126 11.05 -6.70 -12.45
N ASP A 127 9.88 -6.91 -13.03
CA ASP A 127 9.69 -6.92 -14.49
C ASP A 127 8.87 -5.75 -15.03
N GLY A 128 8.39 -4.87 -14.14
CA GLY A 128 7.76 -3.61 -14.50
C GLY A 128 6.41 -3.75 -15.23
N ARG A 129 5.77 -4.92 -15.22
CA ARG A 129 4.46 -5.13 -15.87
C ARG A 129 3.32 -4.51 -15.06
N TRP A 130 3.27 -4.79 -13.77
CA TRP A 130 2.17 -4.40 -12.89
C TRP A 130 2.65 -3.90 -11.54
N LEU A 131 1.78 -3.13 -10.90
CA LEU A 131 1.87 -2.79 -9.48
C LEU A 131 0.57 -3.25 -8.80
N PHE A 132 0.71 -3.96 -7.68
CA PHE A 132 -0.40 -4.40 -6.86
C PHE A 132 -0.46 -3.60 -5.57
N VAL A 133 -1.66 -3.28 -5.11
CA VAL A 133 -1.89 -2.60 -3.82
C VAL A 133 -3.10 -3.16 -3.11
N ASN A 134 -3.01 -3.30 -1.79
CA ASN A 134 -4.13 -3.68 -0.93
C ASN A 134 -4.96 -2.46 -0.48
N ASP A 135 -6.22 -2.71 -0.14
CA ASP A 135 -7.09 -1.81 0.62
C ASP A 135 -7.38 -2.46 1.97
N ASN A 136 -6.71 -1.96 3.00
CA ASN A 136 -6.86 -2.45 4.37
C ASN A 136 -8.28 -2.17 4.92
N GLY A 137 -8.89 -1.05 4.54
CA GLY A 137 -10.20 -0.61 5.05
C GLY A 137 -11.37 -1.44 4.55
N ASN A 138 -11.37 -1.81 3.26
CA ASN A 138 -12.51 -2.51 2.65
C ASN A 138 -12.17 -3.92 2.11
N ASN A 139 -10.99 -4.45 2.42
CA ASN A 139 -10.54 -5.80 2.04
C ASN A 139 -10.46 -6.02 0.53
N ARG A 140 -9.93 -5.05 -0.21
CA ARG A 140 -9.79 -5.15 -1.67
C ARG A 140 -8.31 -5.24 -2.05
N VAL A 141 -8.03 -5.65 -3.28
CA VAL A 141 -6.71 -5.55 -3.90
C VAL A 141 -6.88 -5.03 -5.31
N ALA A 142 -5.98 -4.15 -5.74
CA ALA A 142 -6.00 -3.58 -7.07
C ALA A 142 -4.74 -3.98 -7.85
N ARG A 143 -4.90 -4.09 -9.16
CA ARG A 143 -3.81 -4.16 -10.13
C ARG A 143 -3.78 -2.88 -10.95
N ILE A 144 -2.61 -2.27 -10.96
CA ILE A 144 -2.24 -1.15 -11.81
C ILE A 144 -1.36 -1.69 -12.94
N ASP A 145 -1.66 -1.31 -14.17
CA ASP A 145 -0.83 -1.61 -15.33
C ASP A 145 0.22 -0.51 -15.50
N LEU A 146 1.49 -0.86 -15.45
CA LEU A 146 2.59 0.11 -15.52
C LEU A 146 2.94 0.50 -16.96
N ARG A 147 2.29 -0.12 -17.95
CA ARG A 147 2.31 0.36 -19.34
C ARG A 147 1.65 1.73 -19.45
N ASP A 148 0.59 1.99 -18.70
CA ASP A 148 -0.16 3.26 -18.78
C ASP A 148 -0.50 3.89 -17.43
N PHE A 149 0.04 3.34 -16.35
CA PHE A 149 -0.09 3.84 -14.98
C PHE A 149 -1.56 3.95 -14.52
N LYS A 150 -2.43 3.05 -15.00
CA LYS A 150 -3.85 3.03 -14.61
C LYS A 150 -4.24 1.76 -13.87
N THR A 151 -5.12 1.92 -12.89
CA THR A 151 -5.84 0.81 -12.25
C THR A 151 -6.69 0.10 -13.29
N LYS A 152 -6.48 -1.21 -13.47
CA LYS A 152 -7.19 -2.05 -14.45
C LYS A 152 -8.14 -3.04 -13.82
N GLN A 153 -7.95 -3.34 -12.55
CA GLN A 153 -8.80 -4.27 -11.83
C GLN A 153 -8.78 -3.93 -10.34
N ILE A 154 -9.94 -3.95 -9.72
CA ILE A 154 -10.10 -4.04 -8.26
C ILE A 154 -10.83 -5.35 -7.98
N LEU A 155 -10.18 -6.25 -7.25
CA LEU A 155 -10.79 -7.47 -6.74
C LEU A 155 -11.19 -7.22 -5.29
N GLY A 156 -12.48 -7.31 -5.01
CA GLY A 156 -12.98 -7.46 -3.65
C GLY A 156 -14.34 -6.84 -3.39
N PRO A 157 -14.81 -6.87 -2.13
CA PRO A 157 -14.08 -7.38 -0.97
C PRO A 157 -13.68 -8.85 -1.10
N VAL A 158 -12.40 -9.15 -0.86
CA VAL A 158 -11.86 -10.51 -0.84
C VAL A 158 -12.61 -11.29 0.26
N PRO A 159 -13.27 -12.41 -0.07
CA PRO A 159 -14.02 -13.19 0.91
C PRO A 159 -13.14 -13.64 2.09
N ASN A 160 -13.72 -13.77 3.28
CA ASN A 160 -13.10 -14.21 4.53
C ASN A 160 -11.90 -13.38 5.07
N VAL A 161 -11.22 -12.58 4.25
CA VAL A 161 -10.14 -11.68 4.67
C VAL A 161 -10.74 -10.44 5.36
N SER A 162 -10.17 -10.05 6.50
CA SER A 162 -10.60 -8.86 7.24
C SER A 162 -9.42 -8.05 7.77
N GLY A 163 -9.36 -6.77 7.38
CA GLY A 163 -8.18 -5.93 7.53
C GLY A 163 -7.06 -6.47 6.65
N PHE A 164 -7.14 -6.29 5.34
CA PHE A 164 -6.13 -6.78 4.40
C PHE A 164 -4.82 -5.99 4.57
N HIS A 165 -4.07 -6.28 5.62
CA HIS A 165 -2.81 -5.62 5.98
C HIS A 165 -1.59 -6.48 5.64
N GLY A 166 -1.67 -7.81 5.85
CA GLY A 166 -0.60 -8.76 5.53
C GLY A 166 -0.46 -9.04 4.04
N GLY A 167 -0.38 -7.97 3.26
CA GLY A 167 -0.23 -7.90 1.82
C GLY A 167 -0.46 -6.45 1.35
N ALA A 168 -0.32 -6.11 0.07
CA ALA A 168 0.08 -6.98 -1.03
C ALA A 168 1.59 -7.29 -0.98
N PHE A 169 1.94 -8.57 -1.11
CA PHE A 169 3.29 -9.05 -1.40
C PHE A 169 3.19 -10.06 -2.54
N VAL A 170 4.15 -10.10 -3.46
CA VAL A 170 4.07 -10.97 -4.65
C VAL A 170 5.02 -12.15 -4.55
N THR A 171 4.65 -13.28 -5.14
CA THR A 171 5.57 -14.41 -5.31
C THR A 171 6.57 -14.15 -6.44
N PRO A 172 7.73 -14.84 -6.47
CA PRO A 172 8.85 -14.50 -7.37
C PRO A 172 8.54 -14.49 -8.87
N ASN A 173 7.47 -15.12 -9.34
CA ASN A 173 7.05 -15.05 -10.75
C ASN A 173 5.66 -14.41 -10.91
N SER A 174 5.23 -13.63 -9.93
CA SER A 174 3.89 -13.05 -9.86
C SER A 174 2.79 -14.09 -10.02
N GLU A 175 2.93 -15.26 -9.40
CA GLU A 175 1.86 -16.27 -9.37
C GLU A 175 0.71 -15.86 -8.44
N TYR A 176 1.07 -15.24 -7.31
CA TYR A 176 0.12 -14.81 -6.28
C TYR A 176 0.44 -13.42 -5.74
N VAL A 177 -0.61 -12.65 -5.46
CA VAL A 177 -0.57 -11.64 -4.39
C VAL A 177 -0.95 -12.33 -3.07
N LEU A 178 -0.08 -12.25 -2.09
CA LEU A 178 -0.27 -12.76 -0.73
C LEU A 178 -1.14 -11.79 0.09
N ALA A 179 -2.02 -12.37 0.92
CA ALA A 179 -2.97 -11.63 1.73
C ALA A 179 -3.20 -12.31 3.09
N ALA A 180 -3.45 -11.53 4.14
CA ALA A 180 -3.82 -12.04 5.45
C ALA A 180 -4.79 -11.13 6.21
N SER A 181 -5.62 -11.72 7.06
CA SER A 181 -6.53 -11.00 7.95
C SER A 181 -5.79 -10.39 9.13
N ARG A 182 -5.71 -9.05 9.21
CA ARG A 182 -5.27 -8.36 10.42
C ARG A 182 -6.25 -8.52 11.57
N PHE A 183 -7.54 -8.51 11.25
CA PHE A 183 -8.61 -8.60 12.21
C PHE A 183 -9.34 -9.92 12.01
N SER A 184 -9.20 -10.83 12.97
CA SER A 184 -9.98 -12.07 12.93
C SER A 184 -11.47 -11.77 13.10
N ILE A 185 -12.32 -12.52 12.40
CA ILE A 185 -13.78 -12.41 12.45
C ILE A 185 -14.43 -13.80 12.53
N PRO A 186 -15.69 -13.92 12.98
CA PRO A 186 -16.43 -15.17 12.85
C PRO A 186 -16.69 -15.50 11.38
N LEU A 187 -16.48 -16.75 11.00
CA LEU A 187 -16.76 -17.27 9.66
C LEU A 187 -17.85 -18.37 9.73
N PRO A 188 -18.78 -18.45 8.75
CA PRO A 188 -18.90 -17.60 7.55
C PRO A 188 -19.28 -16.16 7.87
N LYS A 189 -18.95 -15.22 6.97
CA LYS A 189 -19.17 -13.78 7.17
C LYS A 189 -20.65 -13.47 7.39
N GLY A 190 -20.92 -12.53 8.29
CA GLY A 190 -22.27 -12.23 8.78
C GLY A 190 -22.66 -13.02 10.03
N THR A 191 -21.85 -13.98 10.46
CA THR A 191 -22.03 -14.64 11.77
C THR A 191 -21.75 -13.64 12.91
N ALA A 192 -22.76 -13.42 13.75
CA ALA A 192 -22.61 -12.61 14.95
C ALA A 192 -22.12 -13.47 16.13
N ALA A 193 -21.04 -13.03 16.77
CA ALA A 193 -20.49 -13.66 17.97
C ALA A 193 -19.96 -12.61 18.94
N SER A 194 -20.03 -12.90 20.23
CA SER A 194 -19.48 -11.99 21.25
C SER A 194 -17.97 -11.90 21.14
N VAL A 195 -17.38 -10.74 21.45
CA VAL A 195 -15.91 -10.59 21.44
C VAL A 195 -15.26 -11.44 22.53
N GLU A 196 -15.99 -11.79 23.59
CA GLU A 196 -15.57 -12.74 24.63
C GLU A 196 -15.35 -14.16 24.08
N GLU A 197 -15.89 -14.46 22.90
CA GLU A 197 -15.72 -15.73 22.20
C GLU A 197 -14.60 -15.67 21.14
N TYR A 198 -13.74 -14.63 21.18
CA TYR A 198 -12.68 -14.40 20.19
C TYR A 198 -11.77 -15.63 20.00
N ALA A 199 -11.27 -16.21 21.09
CA ALA A 199 -10.37 -17.36 21.00
C ALA A 199 -10.99 -18.63 20.40
N SER A 200 -12.33 -18.75 20.38
CA SER A 200 -13.02 -19.98 19.96
C SER A 200 -13.78 -19.82 18.64
N LYS A 201 -14.56 -18.75 18.48
CA LYS A 201 -15.46 -18.54 17.34
C LYS A 201 -14.87 -17.70 16.21
N TYR A 202 -13.86 -16.89 16.50
CA TYR A 202 -13.23 -16.05 15.47
C TYR A 202 -12.17 -16.86 14.75
N LYS A 203 -11.87 -16.46 13.51
CA LYS A 203 -10.86 -17.08 12.66
C LYS A 203 -10.08 -16.01 11.91
N GLY A 204 -8.79 -16.27 11.72
CA GLY A 204 -7.96 -15.57 10.75
C GLY A 204 -7.99 -16.31 9.42
N VAL A 205 -7.50 -15.64 8.38
CA VAL A 205 -7.30 -16.25 7.05
C VAL A 205 -6.00 -15.72 6.48
N VAL A 206 -5.21 -16.62 5.87
CA VAL A 206 -4.16 -16.25 4.91
C VAL A 206 -4.56 -16.76 3.53
N SER A 207 -4.19 -16.05 2.48
CA SER A 207 -4.73 -16.25 1.14
C SER A 207 -3.68 -15.96 0.06
N GLY A 208 -3.79 -16.69 -1.04
CA GLY A 208 -3.13 -16.39 -2.30
C GLY A 208 -4.17 -15.94 -3.32
N ILE A 209 -4.03 -14.70 -3.78
CA ILE A 209 -4.80 -14.14 -4.89
C ILE A 209 -4.05 -14.47 -6.17
N ALA A 210 -4.56 -15.42 -6.95
CA ALA A 210 -3.95 -15.90 -8.17
C ALA A 210 -3.87 -14.77 -9.21
N ILE A 211 -2.75 -14.69 -9.92
CA ILE A 211 -2.53 -13.75 -11.01
C ILE A 211 -2.36 -14.55 -12.30
N LYS A 212 -3.13 -14.20 -13.35
CA LYS A 212 -2.92 -14.79 -14.68
C LYS A 212 -1.61 -14.27 -15.29
N PRO A 213 -0.66 -15.14 -15.72
CA PRO A 213 0.67 -14.71 -16.17
C PRO A 213 0.71 -13.73 -17.35
N ASP A 214 -0.28 -13.81 -18.25
CA ASP A 214 -0.29 -12.99 -19.48
C ASP A 214 -1.03 -11.67 -19.32
N SER A 215 -2.11 -11.67 -18.53
CA SER A 215 -3.01 -10.51 -18.40
C SER A 215 -2.90 -9.79 -17.06
N GLY A 216 -2.29 -10.42 -16.05
CA GLY A 216 -2.26 -9.96 -14.67
C GLY A 216 -3.61 -10.04 -13.97
N GLU A 217 -4.64 -10.63 -14.58
CA GLU A 217 -5.99 -10.68 -14.00
C GLU A 217 -5.98 -11.50 -12.71
N MET A 218 -6.56 -10.92 -11.66
CA MET A 218 -6.58 -11.45 -10.31
C MET A 218 -7.86 -12.23 -10.02
N SER A 219 -7.73 -13.34 -9.30
CA SER A 219 -8.86 -14.08 -8.70
C SER A 219 -8.44 -14.73 -7.38
N VAL A 220 -9.39 -15.11 -6.52
CA VAL A 220 -9.05 -15.84 -5.29
C VAL A 220 -8.57 -17.24 -5.68
N GLY A 221 -7.31 -17.55 -5.41
CA GLY A 221 -6.72 -18.86 -5.74
C GLY A 221 -6.94 -19.87 -4.61
N TRP A 222 -6.52 -19.52 -3.40
CA TRP A 222 -6.64 -20.38 -2.23
C TRP A 222 -6.71 -19.55 -0.95
N GLN A 223 -7.35 -20.13 0.07
CA GLN A 223 -7.36 -19.60 1.43
C GLN A 223 -7.06 -20.71 2.42
N ILE A 224 -6.43 -20.36 3.54
CA ILE A 224 -6.18 -21.26 4.66
C ILE A 224 -6.91 -20.70 5.87
N LEU A 225 -7.72 -21.54 6.51
CA LEU A 225 -8.40 -21.20 7.75
C LEU A 225 -7.39 -21.22 8.89
N MET A 226 -7.19 -20.07 9.53
CA MET A 226 -6.14 -19.91 10.52
C MET A 226 -6.71 -19.60 11.91
N PRO A 227 -5.94 -19.86 12.99
CA PRO A 227 -6.30 -19.42 14.32
C PRO A 227 -6.54 -17.91 14.36
N PRO A 228 -7.35 -17.40 15.31
CA PRO A 228 -7.69 -15.99 15.39
C PRO A 228 -6.54 -15.17 15.98
N TYR A 229 -5.41 -15.18 15.30
CA TYR A 229 -4.32 -14.27 15.55
C TYR A 229 -4.55 -12.97 14.76
N ASN A 230 -3.78 -11.94 15.07
CA ASN A 230 -3.71 -10.75 14.23
C ASN A 230 -2.49 -10.88 13.32
N TYR A 231 -2.71 -11.16 12.04
CA TYR A 231 -1.64 -11.30 11.05
C TYR A 231 -1.21 -9.92 10.57
N ASP A 232 0.09 -9.66 10.55
CA ASP A 232 0.63 -8.31 10.40
C ASP A 232 1.20 -8.09 9.00
N LEU A 233 2.50 -8.30 8.80
CA LEU A 233 3.14 -8.22 7.48
C LEU A 233 3.43 -9.61 6.95
N GLY A 234 3.67 -9.70 5.64
CA GLY A 234 4.16 -10.92 5.02
C GLY A 234 5.24 -10.67 3.99
N ASP A 235 5.80 -11.75 3.47
CA ASP A 235 6.72 -11.72 2.33
C ASP A 235 6.76 -13.12 1.68
N ALA A 236 7.08 -13.17 0.40
CA ALA A 236 7.26 -14.41 -0.34
C ALA A 236 8.72 -14.84 -0.30
N GLY A 237 8.93 -16.16 -0.14
CA GLY A 237 10.26 -16.74 -0.26
C GLY A 237 10.79 -16.65 -1.69
N LYS A 238 12.10 -16.44 -1.82
CA LYS A 238 12.86 -16.40 -3.07
C LYS A 238 14.10 -17.31 -2.97
N GLY A 239 14.69 -17.69 -4.10
CA GLY A 239 15.86 -18.58 -4.11
C GLY A 239 15.60 -19.88 -3.31
N PRO A 240 16.43 -20.25 -2.31
CA PRO A 240 16.22 -21.43 -1.47
C PRO A 240 14.89 -21.48 -0.69
N SER A 241 14.24 -20.32 -0.47
CA SER A 241 12.91 -20.25 0.17
C SER A 241 11.75 -20.17 -0.82
N GLU A 242 12.01 -20.23 -2.12
CA GLU A 242 10.95 -20.24 -3.13
C GLU A 242 9.91 -21.36 -2.86
N GLY A 243 8.63 -21.02 -3.03
CA GLY A 243 7.52 -21.91 -2.69
C GLY A 243 7.01 -21.76 -1.25
N TRP A 244 7.62 -20.87 -0.46
CA TRP A 244 7.16 -20.50 0.88
C TRP A 244 6.65 -19.05 0.92
N ALA A 245 5.76 -18.78 1.87
CA ALA A 245 5.24 -17.46 2.21
C ALA A 245 5.23 -17.32 3.73
N PHE A 246 5.47 -16.11 4.22
CA PHE A 246 5.65 -15.85 5.65
C PHE A 246 4.73 -14.72 6.09
N TRP A 247 4.15 -14.81 7.29
CA TRP A 247 3.42 -13.71 7.91
C TRP A 247 3.71 -13.59 9.39
N THR A 248 4.06 -12.41 9.88
CA THR A 248 4.14 -12.14 11.32
C THR A 248 2.76 -12.12 11.96
N SER A 249 2.72 -12.36 13.26
CA SER A 249 1.53 -12.12 14.07
C SER A 249 1.89 -11.51 15.41
N TYR A 250 1.11 -10.51 15.85
CA TYR A 250 1.36 -9.77 17.09
C TYR A 250 0.35 -10.05 18.23
N ASN A 251 -0.61 -10.97 18.01
CA ASN A 251 -1.63 -11.31 19.01
C ASN A 251 -1.87 -12.81 19.00
N THR A 252 -0.82 -13.61 19.24
CA THR A 252 -0.96 -15.07 19.29
C THR A 252 -1.65 -15.52 20.58
N GLU A 253 -1.72 -14.65 21.59
CA GLU A 253 -2.53 -14.84 22.80
C GLU A 253 -4.03 -14.90 22.54
N LYS A 254 -4.49 -14.47 21.35
CA LYS A 254 -5.92 -14.31 21.01
C LYS A 254 -6.63 -13.38 22.00
N ALA A 255 -5.91 -12.35 22.41
CA ALA A 255 -6.37 -11.42 23.42
C ALA A 255 -7.33 -10.37 22.83
N ILE A 256 -8.10 -9.77 23.72
CA ILE A 256 -9.07 -8.70 23.43
C ILE A 256 -8.81 -7.49 24.36
N GLY A 257 -9.52 -6.39 24.14
CA GLY A 257 -9.42 -5.19 24.97
C GLY A 257 -8.19 -4.33 24.63
N LYS A 258 -7.47 -3.85 25.65
CA LYS A 258 -6.28 -3.02 25.46
C LYS A 258 -5.07 -3.88 25.05
N LEU A 259 -4.94 -4.14 23.74
CA LEU A 259 -3.96 -5.08 23.18
C LEU A 259 -2.50 -4.74 23.52
N GLU A 260 -2.15 -3.45 23.68
CA GLU A 260 -0.82 -3.04 24.19
C GLU A 260 -0.43 -3.75 25.50
N VAL A 261 -1.43 -4.11 26.31
CA VAL A 261 -1.27 -4.84 27.56
C VAL A 261 -1.61 -6.31 27.37
N THR A 262 -2.71 -6.63 26.67
CA THR A 262 -3.26 -7.98 26.71
C THR A 262 -2.66 -8.93 25.66
N SER A 263 -2.14 -8.43 24.54
CA SER A 263 -1.49 -9.23 23.47
C SER A 263 0.04 -9.11 23.48
N THR A 264 0.60 -8.76 24.64
CA THR A 264 2.04 -8.56 24.82
C THR A 264 2.51 -9.33 26.06
N GLN A 265 1.91 -10.49 26.31
CA GLN A 265 2.20 -11.29 27.51
C GLN A 265 3.23 -12.38 27.21
N ARG A 266 3.30 -12.86 25.97
CA ARG A 266 4.31 -13.84 25.55
C ARG A 266 5.68 -13.17 25.32
N GLU A 267 6.75 -13.95 25.47
CA GLU A 267 8.10 -13.51 25.09
C GLU A 267 8.33 -13.62 23.57
N ARG A 268 7.61 -14.56 22.93
CA ARG A 268 7.61 -14.76 21.48
C ARG A 268 6.20 -15.01 20.99
N ASP A 269 5.86 -14.34 19.91
CA ASP A 269 4.71 -14.67 19.07
C ASP A 269 5.23 -15.55 17.90
N TYR A 270 4.54 -15.53 16.75
CA TYR A 270 4.88 -16.35 15.61
C TYR A 270 5.05 -15.56 14.33
N ILE A 271 5.97 -16.04 13.48
CA ILE A 271 5.86 -15.94 12.04
C ILE A 271 5.22 -17.23 11.55
N VAL A 272 4.13 -17.14 10.80
CA VAL A 272 3.49 -18.28 10.14
C VAL A 272 4.18 -18.51 8.80
N ALA A 273 4.76 -19.69 8.62
CA ALA A 273 5.36 -20.14 7.38
C ALA A 273 4.41 -21.09 6.64
N VAL A 274 4.07 -20.75 5.40
CA VAL A 274 3.14 -21.50 4.54
C VAL A 274 3.87 -21.99 3.30
N ASN A 275 3.80 -23.29 3.02
CA ASN A 275 4.26 -23.84 1.75
C ASN A 275 3.14 -23.71 0.70
N TRP A 276 3.11 -22.59 -0.01
CA TRP A 276 2.01 -22.30 -0.93
C TRP A 276 1.99 -23.24 -2.14
N LYS A 277 3.13 -23.84 -2.54
CA LYS A 277 3.17 -24.87 -3.58
C LYS A 277 2.43 -26.15 -3.16
N GLU A 278 2.55 -26.56 -1.90
CA GLU A 278 1.79 -27.70 -1.37
C GLU A 278 0.31 -27.34 -1.15
N VAL A 279 0.02 -26.08 -0.83
CA VAL A 279 -1.36 -25.55 -0.76
C VAL A 279 -2.03 -25.64 -2.13
N GLU A 280 -1.36 -25.21 -3.20
CA GLU A 280 -1.85 -25.36 -4.58
C GLU A 280 -2.19 -26.82 -4.91
N LYS A 281 -1.28 -27.76 -4.59
CA LYS A 281 -1.51 -29.19 -4.79
C LYS A 281 -2.72 -29.68 -4.00
N ALA A 282 -2.91 -29.22 -2.76
CA ALA A 282 -4.05 -29.58 -1.93
C ALA A 282 -5.37 -29.05 -2.51
N VAL A 283 -5.40 -27.81 -3.03
CA VAL A 283 -6.57 -27.24 -3.73
C VAL A 283 -6.89 -28.03 -4.99
N GLN A 284 -5.89 -28.33 -5.82
CA GLN A 284 -6.07 -29.13 -7.04
C GLN A 284 -6.58 -30.55 -6.75
N ALA A 285 -6.18 -31.13 -5.62
CA ALA A 285 -6.68 -32.42 -5.14
C ALA A 285 -8.08 -32.34 -4.48
N GLY A 286 -8.71 -31.16 -4.43
CA GLY A 286 -10.04 -30.96 -3.85
C GLY A 286 -10.07 -31.04 -2.32
N LYS A 287 -8.94 -30.84 -1.64
CA LYS A 287 -8.84 -30.92 -0.16
C LYS A 287 -9.28 -29.62 0.53
N THR A 288 -10.40 -29.07 0.07
CA THR A 288 -10.93 -27.77 0.48
C THR A 288 -12.37 -27.91 0.92
N GLN A 289 -12.81 -27.05 1.82
CA GLN A 289 -14.22 -26.75 2.05
C GLN A 289 -14.58 -25.41 1.39
N VAL A 290 -15.87 -25.16 1.15
CA VAL A 290 -16.33 -23.87 0.63
C VAL A 290 -16.81 -23.01 1.80
N ILE A 291 -16.22 -21.84 1.98
CA ILE A 291 -16.68 -20.80 2.93
C ILE A 291 -16.80 -19.49 2.17
N ASP A 292 -17.96 -18.84 2.28
CA ASP A 292 -18.27 -17.59 1.57
C ASP A 292 -17.99 -17.64 0.07
N GLY A 293 -18.24 -18.80 -0.54
CA GLY A 293 -18.13 -19.02 -1.98
C GLY A 293 -16.72 -19.30 -2.51
N VAL A 294 -15.70 -19.41 -1.65
CA VAL A 294 -14.31 -19.66 -2.06
C VAL A 294 -13.73 -20.94 -1.44
N PRO A 295 -12.75 -21.59 -2.08
CA PRO A 295 -12.07 -22.76 -1.52
C PRO A 295 -11.18 -22.37 -0.34
N VAL A 296 -11.45 -22.98 0.81
CA VAL A 296 -10.70 -22.80 2.05
C VAL A 296 -10.13 -24.13 2.53
N ILE A 297 -8.86 -24.15 2.87
CA ILE A 297 -8.14 -25.31 3.39
C ILE A 297 -8.12 -25.23 4.92
N ASP A 298 -8.46 -26.33 5.59
CA ASP A 298 -8.16 -26.53 7.00
C ASP A 298 -6.75 -27.13 7.13
N PRO A 299 -5.76 -26.41 7.70
CA PRO A 299 -4.39 -26.91 7.81
C PRO A 299 -4.23 -28.05 8.82
N VAL A 300 -5.17 -28.23 9.75
CA VAL A 300 -5.14 -29.35 10.71
C VAL A 300 -5.53 -30.65 10.03
N GLN A 301 -6.50 -30.60 9.10
CA GLN A 301 -6.90 -31.75 8.29
C GLN A 301 -5.92 -32.04 7.15
N ASN A 302 -5.07 -31.06 6.81
CA ASN A 302 -4.07 -31.14 5.75
C ASN A 302 -2.69 -30.79 6.31
N PRO A 303 -2.09 -31.66 7.14
CA PRO A 303 -0.82 -31.37 7.79
C PRO A 303 0.31 -31.23 6.78
N GLY A 304 1.29 -30.39 7.13
CA GLY A 304 2.49 -30.15 6.32
C GLY A 304 2.45 -28.88 5.48
N LEU A 305 1.33 -28.15 5.48
CA LEU A 305 1.15 -26.89 4.75
C LEU A 305 1.64 -25.66 5.53
N VAL A 306 1.52 -25.69 6.86
CA VAL A 306 1.71 -24.53 7.73
C VAL A 306 2.56 -24.90 8.95
N TYR A 307 3.49 -24.02 9.31
CA TYR A 307 4.37 -24.14 10.47
C TYR A 307 4.49 -22.81 11.20
N LEU A 308 4.69 -22.84 12.52
CA LEU A 308 4.88 -21.67 13.36
C LEU A 308 6.36 -21.49 13.71
N ILE A 309 6.94 -20.34 13.38
CA ILE A 309 8.30 -19.91 13.73
C ILE A 309 8.19 -18.98 14.94
N PRO A 310 8.70 -19.35 16.14
CA PRO A 310 8.70 -18.45 17.29
C PRO A 310 9.52 -17.19 17.00
N CYS A 311 8.95 -16.00 17.20
CA CYS A 311 9.59 -14.71 16.91
C CYS A 311 9.43 -13.69 18.03
N SER A 312 10.51 -12.92 18.27
CA SER A 312 10.60 -11.88 19.29
C SER A 312 9.53 -10.80 19.17
N LYS A 313 9.21 -10.23 20.33
CA LYS A 313 7.85 -10.02 20.82
C LYS A 313 6.95 -9.10 20.00
N SER A 314 5.75 -9.58 19.72
CA SER A 314 4.74 -8.89 18.92
C SER A 314 5.33 -8.37 17.60
N PRO A 315 5.97 -9.25 16.81
CA PRO A 315 6.75 -8.86 15.64
C PRO A 315 5.89 -8.11 14.62
N HIS A 316 6.56 -7.29 13.82
CA HIS A 316 5.89 -6.49 12.79
C HIS A 316 6.33 -6.88 11.39
N GLY A 317 7.51 -6.45 10.92
CA GLY A 317 8.04 -6.85 9.62
C GLY A 317 8.58 -8.28 9.61
N VAL A 318 8.39 -8.95 8.47
CA VAL A 318 9.11 -10.14 8.07
C VAL A 318 9.62 -9.91 6.65
N ASP A 319 10.93 -10.00 6.48
CA ASP A 319 11.59 -9.62 5.23
C ASP A 319 12.54 -10.76 4.79
N ILE A 320 12.53 -11.14 3.52
CA ILE A 320 13.37 -12.22 2.99
C ILE A 320 14.62 -11.66 2.32
N SER A 321 15.80 -12.16 2.74
CA SER A 321 17.08 -11.73 2.17
C SER A 321 17.12 -11.94 0.65
N PRO A 322 17.86 -11.11 -0.11
CA PRO A 322 17.90 -11.21 -1.58
C PRO A 322 18.33 -12.57 -2.10
N ASP A 323 19.27 -13.22 -1.40
CA ASP A 323 19.73 -14.56 -1.74
C ASP A 323 18.80 -15.69 -1.25
N GLY A 324 17.70 -15.32 -0.59
CA GLY A 324 16.67 -16.23 -0.11
C GLY A 324 17.08 -17.15 1.03
N LYS A 325 18.24 -16.93 1.65
CA LYS A 325 18.78 -17.81 2.70
C LYS A 325 18.23 -17.50 4.09
N TRP A 326 17.79 -16.27 4.32
CA TRP A 326 17.37 -15.81 5.64
C TRP A 326 15.98 -15.18 5.63
N ILE A 327 15.20 -15.54 6.65
CA ILE A 327 13.94 -14.87 7.01
C ILE A 327 14.28 -13.92 8.16
N ILE A 328 13.95 -12.64 8.02
CA ILE A 328 14.29 -11.61 8.99
C ILE A 328 13.03 -11.16 9.73
N GLY A 329 12.89 -11.55 11.00
CA GLY A 329 11.75 -11.16 11.84
C GLY A 329 12.08 -9.96 12.74
N SER A 330 11.36 -8.85 12.56
CA SER A 330 11.56 -7.61 13.32
C SER A 330 10.76 -7.59 14.61
N GLY A 331 11.45 -7.56 15.76
CA GLY A 331 10.88 -7.86 17.06
C GLY A 331 10.09 -6.75 17.77
N LYS A 332 9.78 -5.62 17.12
CA LYS A 332 8.98 -4.46 17.59
C LYS A 332 9.16 -4.06 19.06
N LEU A 333 8.56 -4.81 19.99
CA LEU A 333 8.62 -4.55 21.43
C LEU A 333 9.94 -5.01 22.08
N GLN A 334 10.74 -5.79 21.36
CA GLN A 334 12.11 -6.14 21.71
C GLN A 334 13.07 -5.47 20.73
N SER A 335 14.24 -5.06 21.20
CA SER A 335 15.25 -4.35 20.38
C SER A 335 15.99 -5.23 19.37
N ILE A 336 15.46 -6.43 19.11
CA ILE A 336 16.11 -7.51 18.40
C ILE A 336 15.37 -7.77 17.09
N THR A 337 16.15 -7.88 16.02
CA THR A 337 15.74 -8.53 14.78
C THR A 337 16.35 -9.93 14.74
N THR A 338 15.54 -10.95 14.44
CA THR A 338 16.01 -12.35 14.39
C THR A 338 16.17 -12.80 12.95
N ALA A 339 17.34 -13.33 12.60
CA ALA A 339 17.59 -14.02 11.34
C ALA A 339 17.38 -15.52 11.52
N TYR A 340 16.48 -16.12 10.73
CA TYR A 340 16.26 -17.56 10.66
C TYR A 340 16.86 -18.11 9.37
N SER A 341 17.55 -19.25 9.45
CA SER A 341 18.09 -19.91 8.26
C SER A 341 17.02 -20.78 7.61
N VAL A 342 16.80 -20.58 6.32
CA VAL A 342 15.86 -21.36 5.51
C VAL A 342 16.31 -22.82 5.42
N GLU A 343 17.61 -23.07 5.26
CA GLU A 343 18.16 -24.43 5.25
C GLU A 343 17.85 -25.15 6.58
N LYS A 344 18.11 -24.48 7.71
CA LYS A 344 17.82 -25.04 9.04
C LYS A 344 16.32 -25.24 9.26
N MET A 345 15.47 -24.31 8.80
CA MET A 345 14.02 -24.44 8.84
C MET A 345 13.55 -25.69 8.10
N LEU A 346 13.99 -25.87 6.85
CA LEU A 346 13.62 -27.03 6.04
C LEU A 346 14.13 -28.34 6.65
N ALA A 347 15.36 -28.35 7.18
CA ALA A 347 15.91 -29.50 7.89
C ALA A 347 15.11 -29.84 9.16
N ALA A 348 14.68 -28.82 9.93
CA ALA A 348 13.84 -29.00 11.10
C ALA A 348 12.46 -29.57 10.73
N ILE A 349 11.85 -29.08 9.65
CA ILE A 349 10.58 -29.62 9.12
C ILE A 349 10.74 -31.09 8.71
N GLN A 350 11.77 -31.42 7.93
CA GLN A 350 12.05 -32.78 7.49
C GLN A 350 12.29 -33.74 8.66
N ALA A 351 13.04 -33.29 9.67
CA ALA A 351 13.35 -34.06 10.87
C ALA A 351 12.20 -34.07 11.90
N LYS A 352 11.11 -33.32 11.64
CA LYS A 352 10.03 -33.06 12.62
C LYS A 352 10.54 -32.53 13.96
N ASN A 353 11.58 -31.69 13.92
CA ASN A 353 12.16 -31.05 15.09
C ASN A 353 11.29 -29.88 15.55
N PHE A 354 10.24 -30.21 16.29
CA PHE A 354 9.24 -29.28 16.79
C PHE A 354 9.35 -29.17 18.31
N SER A 355 9.13 -27.96 18.85
CA SER A 355 9.05 -27.75 20.30
C SER A 355 7.66 -28.03 20.87
N GLY A 356 6.67 -28.21 20.01
CA GLY A 356 5.27 -28.48 20.37
C GLY A 356 4.33 -28.21 19.20
N GLU A 357 3.05 -28.03 19.52
CA GLU A 357 2.01 -27.59 18.60
C GLU A 357 1.10 -26.57 19.29
N GLU A 358 0.51 -25.66 18.50
CA GLU A 358 -0.53 -24.75 18.96
C GLU A 358 -1.64 -24.69 17.91
N ASP A 359 -2.90 -24.83 18.33
CA ASP A 359 -4.06 -24.92 17.43
C ASP A 359 -3.94 -26.03 16.35
N GLY A 360 -3.21 -27.10 16.66
CA GLY A 360 -2.93 -28.19 15.71
C GLY A 360 -1.85 -27.88 14.67
N LEU A 361 -1.14 -26.75 14.81
CA LEU A 361 -0.04 -26.34 13.95
C LEU A 361 1.32 -26.62 14.62
N PRO A 362 2.28 -27.26 13.94
CA PRO A 362 3.60 -27.53 14.51
C PRO A 362 4.39 -26.24 14.77
N ILE A 363 5.02 -26.15 15.95
CA ILE A 363 5.93 -25.06 16.33
C ILE A 363 7.37 -25.53 16.09
N LEU A 364 8.09 -24.87 15.20
CA LEU A 364 9.48 -25.18 14.92
C LEU A 364 10.35 -24.88 16.14
N ASN A 365 11.32 -25.76 16.42
CA ASN A 365 12.26 -25.55 17.51
C ASN A 365 13.13 -24.31 17.22
N TYR A 366 12.93 -23.25 18.01
CA TYR A 366 13.57 -21.95 17.83
C TYR A 366 15.10 -22.02 17.71
N ASP A 367 15.78 -22.72 18.62
CA ASP A 367 17.24 -22.80 18.62
C ASP A 367 17.79 -23.63 17.46
N ALA A 368 16.97 -24.52 16.88
CA ALA A 368 17.35 -25.29 15.71
C ALA A 368 17.30 -24.47 14.41
N ILE A 369 16.42 -23.48 14.32
CA ILE A 369 16.18 -22.69 13.09
C ILE A 369 16.80 -21.30 13.12
N LYS A 370 17.04 -20.74 14.31
CA LYS A 370 17.70 -19.45 14.50
C LYS A 370 19.12 -19.49 13.92
N GLU A 371 19.44 -18.47 13.14
CA GLU A 371 20.80 -18.19 12.71
C GLU A 371 21.46 -17.19 13.68
N ALA A 372 20.81 -16.06 13.92
CA ALA A 372 21.30 -14.99 14.79
C ALA A 372 20.16 -14.12 15.35
N GLU A 373 20.41 -13.52 16.50
CA GLU A 373 19.62 -12.41 17.06
C GLU A 373 20.51 -11.16 17.01
N VAL A 374 20.05 -10.11 16.33
CA VAL A 374 20.79 -8.85 16.13
C VAL A 374 20.11 -7.76 16.94
N ASN A 375 20.83 -7.17 17.91
CA ASN A 375 20.32 -6.04 18.67
C ASN A 375 20.51 -4.74 17.86
N VAL A 376 19.51 -4.40 17.05
CA VAL A 376 19.54 -3.24 16.14
C VAL A 376 19.17 -1.93 16.83
N GLY A 377 18.39 -1.98 17.92
CA GLY A 377 17.94 -0.82 18.69
C GLY A 377 16.44 -0.85 19.00
N LEU A 378 15.92 0.18 19.66
CA LEU A 378 14.54 0.20 20.17
C LEU A 378 13.49 0.40 19.06
N GLY A 379 12.48 -0.47 19.05
CA GLY A 379 11.35 -0.40 18.12
C GLY A 379 11.66 -0.86 16.69
N PRO A 380 12.33 -2.00 16.46
CA PRO A 380 12.61 -2.48 15.11
C PRO A 380 11.31 -2.90 14.41
N LEU A 381 11.00 -2.27 13.27
CA LEU A 381 9.75 -2.51 12.54
C LEU A 381 9.93 -3.28 11.23
N HIS A 382 10.77 -2.81 10.31
CA HIS A 382 10.94 -3.42 8.98
C HIS A 382 12.42 -3.47 8.59
N THR A 383 12.77 -4.38 7.69
CA THR A 383 14.14 -4.53 7.17
C THR A 383 14.19 -4.49 5.63
N GLN A 384 15.21 -3.86 5.07
CA GLN A 384 15.49 -3.81 3.62
C GLN A 384 16.96 -4.09 3.33
N PHE A 385 17.32 -4.32 2.07
CA PHE A 385 18.64 -4.87 1.70
C PHE A 385 19.33 -4.08 0.58
N ASP A 386 20.66 -4.12 0.52
CA ASP A 386 21.47 -3.57 -0.58
C ASP A 386 22.27 -4.65 -1.34
N ASN A 387 22.96 -4.24 -2.41
CA ASN A 387 23.88 -5.07 -3.19
C ASN A 387 25.23 -5.37 -2.50
N GLN A 388 25.43 -4.91 -1.26
CA GLN A 388 26.69 -5.07 -0.53
C GLN A 388 26.56 -6.05 0.64
N GLY A 389 25.42 -6.75 0.75
CA GLY A 389 25.15 -7.70 1.81
C GLY A 389 24.82 -7.04 3.15
N ASN A 390 24.38 -5.78 3.14
CA ASN A 390 23.85 -5.12 4.33
C ASN A 390 22.33 -5.19 4.37
N ALA A 391 21.82 -5.17 5.59
CA ALA A 391 20.43 -4.98 5.92
C ALA A 391 20.26 -3.66 6.67
N TYR A 392 19.09 -3.05 6.51
CA TYR A 392 18.72 -1.76 7.07
C TYR A 392 17.42 -1.92 7.83
N THR A 393 17.39 -1.62 9.13
CA THR A 393 16.19 -1.79 9.95
C THR A 393 15.70 -0.45 10.49
N SER A 394 14.39 -0.17 10.35
CA SER A 394 13.75 1.01 10.92
C SER A 394 13.54 0.86 12.43
N LEU A 395 13.88 1.91 13.19
CA LEU A 395 13.76 1.96 14.64
C LEU A 395 12.76 3.05 15.04
N PHE A 396 11.50 2.66 15.25
CA PHE A 396 10.39 3.58 15.51
C PHE A 396 10.61 4.43 16.77
N VAL A 397 11.05 3.81 17.87
CA VAL A 397 11.21 4.48 19.17
C VAL A 397 12.45 5.36 19.16
N GLU A 398 13.56 4.88 18.59
CA GLU A 398 14.79 5.68 18.50
C GLU A 398 14.71 6.77 17.44
N SER A 399 13.73 6.70 16.52
CA SER A 399 13.70 7.54 15.32
C SER A 399 15.02 7.46 14.56
N ALA A 400 15.39 6.23 14.15
CA ALA A 400 16.64 5.98 13.44
C ALA A 400 16.53 4.82 12.42
N VAL A 401 17.51 4.71 11.53
CA VAL A 401 17.78 3.52 10.72
C VAL A 401 19.08 2.90 11.18
N ALA A 402 19.08 1.59 11.43
CA ALA A 402 20.30 0.81 11.72
C ALA A 402 20.76 0.04 10.48
N LYS A 403 22.03 0.20 10.09
CA LYS A 403 22.69 -0.60 9.05
C LYS A 403 23.47 -1.73 9.73
N TRP A 404 23.28 -2.96 9.26
CA TRP A 404 23.95 -4.14 9.80
C TRP A 404 24.27 -5.15 8.69
N ARG A 405 25.23 -6.05 8.93
CA ARG A 405 25.73 -6.98 7.89
C ARG A 405 25.06 -8.35 7.99
N LEU A 406 24.61 -8.89 6.86
CA LEU A 406 24.16 -10.28 6.77
C LEU A 406 25.36 -11.23 6.95
N GLY A 407 25.17 -12.33 7.69
CA GLY A 407 26.20 -13.33 7.93
C GLY A 407 27.20 -13.00 9.05
N SER A 408 27.71 -11.76 9.13
CA SER A 408 28.52 -11.34 10.30
C SER A 408 27.66 -10.83 11.46
N TRP A 409 26.45 -10.34 11.15
CA TRP A 409 25.43 -9.91 12.11
C TRP A 409 25.81 -8.67 12.94
N ASP A 410 26.81 -7.92 12.49
CA ASP A 410 27.27 -6.70 13.17
C ASP A 410 26.45 -5.48 12.75
N VAL A 411 26.03 -4.66 13.72
CA VAL A 411 25.51 -3.31 13.45
C VAL A 411 26.70 -2.39 13.18
N VAL A 412 26.76 -1.81 11.99
CA VAL A 412 27.93 -1.06 11.47
C VAL A 412 27.69 0.44 11.38
N ASP A 413 26.43 0.84 11.31
CA ASP A 413 26.07 2.26 11.33
C ASP A 413 24.65 2.48 11.83
N LYS A 414 24.37 3.70 12.32
CA LYS A 414 23.03 4.13 12.71
C LYS A 414 22.88 5.60 12.39
N ILE A 415 21.82 5.95 11.67
CA ILE A 415 21.52 7.33 11.29
C ILE A 415 20.19 7.77 11.91
N PRO A 416 20.13 8.94 12.56
CA PRO A 416 18.87 9.49 13.05
C PRO A 416 17.98 9.94 11.89
N ILE A 417 16.68 9.75 12.05
CA ILE A 417 15.62 10.24 11.15
C ILE A 417 14.70 11.20 11.90
N THR A 418 13.75 11.81 11.20
CA THR A 418 12.92 12.89 11.76
C THR A 418 11.48 12.75 11.29
N TYR A 419 10.56 12.13 12.03
CA TYR A 419 10.71 11.28 13.23
C TYR A 419 9.81 10.05 13.11
N ASN A 420 10.03 9.05 13.96
CA ASN A 420 9.20 7.85 14.10
C ASN A 420 8.98 7.16 12.74
N ILE A 421 10.05 6.56 12.24
CA ILE A 421 10.04 5.80 11.00
C ILE A 421 9.16 4.55 11.13
N GLY A 422 8.29 4.35 10.14
CA GLY A 422 7.58 3.09 9.91
C GLY A 422 8.43 2.19 9.01
N HIS A 423 8.00 1.98 7.78
CA HIS A 423 8.79 1.29 6.77
C HIS A 423 9.98 2.11 6.26
N LEU A 424 10.87 1.39 5.58
CA LEU A 424 11.88 1.92 4.67
C LEU A 424 11.83 1.12 3.37
N ALA A 425 12.42 1.65 2.29
CA ALA A 425 12.63 0.91 1.04
C ALA A 425 13.99 1.26 0.45
N THR A 426 14.76 0.26 0.00
CA THR A 426 15.99 0.48 -0.78
C THR A 426 15.72 0.33 -2.27
N ALA A 427 16.58 0.87 -3.14
CA ALA A 427 16.41 0.65 -4.58
C ALA A 427 16.48 -0.84 -4.91
N GLU A 428 15.37 -1.37 -5.45
CA GLU A 428 15.18 -2.79 -5.78
C GLU A 428 15.35 -3.74 -4.57
N GLY A 429 15.12 -3.24 -3.36
CA GLY A 429 15.39 -3.92 -2.09
C GLY A 429 14.70 -5.27 -1.86
N ASP A 430 13.48 -5.42 -2.39
CA ASP A 430 12.72 -6.67 -2.27
C ASP A 430 13.09 -7.70 -3.34
N THR A 431 14.02 -7.39 -4.25
CA THR A 431 14.38 -8.31 -5.34
C THR A 431 15.50 -9.28 -4.95
N VAL A 432 15.79 -10.23 -5.84
CA VAL A 432 16.99 -11.07 -5.77
C VAL A 432 18.29 -10.34 -6.14
N ASP A 433 18.19 -9.14 -6.73
CA ASP A 433 19.33 -8.31 -7.14
C ASP A 433 19.08 -6.84 -6.77
N PRO A 434 19.09 -6.47 -5.47
CA PRO A 434 18.93 -5.10 -5.05
C PRO A 434 19.98 -4.22 -5.69
N ASP A 435 19.61 -3.02 -6.12
CA ASP A 435 20.59 -2.07 -6.65
C ASP A 435 21.27 -1.28 -5.53
N GLY A 436 20.58 -1.10 -4.40
CA GLY A 436 21.07 -0.34 -3.28
C GLY A 436 21.04 1.16 -3.58
N LYS A 437 22.19 1.83 -3.47
CA LYS A 437 22.39 3.27 -3.74
C LYS A 437 21.64 4.26 -2.83
N PHE A 438 20.32 4.17 -2.84
CA PHE A 438 19.41 5.00 -2.09
C PHE A 438 18.49 4.15 -1.20
N LEU A 439 18.11 4.76 -0.09
CA LEU A 439 17.11 4.26 0.85
C LEU A 439 16.13 5.40 1.15
N VAL A 440 14.83 5.12 1.15
CA VAL A 440 13.82 6.05 1.64
C VAL A 440 13.29 5.59 2.99
N ALA A 441 13.28 6.52 3.96
CA ALA A 441 12.70 6.32 5.28
C ALA A 441 11.33 7.00 5.35
N LEU A 442 10.27 6.23 5.61
CA LEU A 442 8.89 6.74 5.67
C LEU A 442 8.52 7.09 7.11
N ASN A 443 8.61 8.37 7.45
CA ASN A 443 8.47 8.89 8.80
C ASN A 443 7.03 9.32 9.10
N LYS A 444 6.54 8.93 10.27
CA LYS A 444 5.14 9.17 10.68
C LYS A 444 4.90 10.54 11.28
N LEU A 445 5.96 11.27 11.66
CA LEU A 445 5.84 12.60 12.23
C LEU A 445 6.88 13.53 11.61
N SER A 446 6.44 14.64 11.02
CA SER A 446 7.33 15.63 10.39
C SER A 446 7.82 16.72 11.36
N HIS A 447 7.05 17.04 12.41
CA HIS A 447 7.37 17.94 13.53
C HIS A 447 8.38 19.07 13.23
N GLY A 448 7.89 20.17 12.66
CA GLY A 448 8.64 21.43 12.58
C GLY A 448 9.80 21.42 11.57
N THR A 449 9.81 20.44 10.66
CA THR A 449 10.77 20.36 9.53
C THR A 449 10.29 21.08 8.26
N HIS A 450 9.05 21.58 8.25
CA HIS A 450 8.47 22.41 7.20
C HIS A 450 7.80 23.67 7.76
N LEU A 451 7.38 24.57 6.86
CA LEU A 451 6.53 25.69 7.23
C LEU A 451 5.22 25.18 7.82
N ASN A 452 4.75 25.83 8.89
CA ASN A 452 3.53 25.42 9.58
C ASN A 452 2.30 25.53 8.64
N VAL A 453 1.55 24.43 8.51
CA VAL A 453 0.32 24.34 7.71
C VAL A 453 -0.95 24.14 8.55
N GLY A 454 -0.88 24.36 9.87
CA GLY A 454 -2.00 24.18 10.80
C GLY A 454 -1.99 22.81 11.49
N PRO A 455 -3.10 22.35 12.09
CA PRO A 455 -3.09 21.14 12.92
C PRO A 455 -2.81 19.84 12.16
N SER A 456 -3.21 19.76 10.89
CA SER A 456 -2.96 18.61 10.02
C SER A 456 -1.57 18.75 9.39
N GLN A 457 -0.57 18.16 10.02
CA GLN A 457 0.80 18.16 9.49
C GLN A 457 0.91 17.04 8.44
N PRO A 458 1.68 17.24 7.36
CA PRO A 458 2.07 16.16 6.46
C PRO A 458 3.07 15.22 7.16
N GLU A 459 3.25 14.06 6.57
CA GLU A 459 4.30 13.12 6.91
C GLU A 459 5.58 13.52 6.18
N SER A 460 6.67 12.80 6.45
CA SER A 460 7.93 13.08 5.78
C SER A 460 8.59 11.80 5.28
N THR A 461 9.22 11.90 4.13
CA THR A 461 10.05 10.84 3.54
C THR A 461 11.47 11.37 3.44
N GLN A 462 12.41 10.69 4.08
CA GLN A 462 13.82 11.06 4.05
C GLN A 462 14.60 10.16 3.09
N LEU A 463 15.27 10.77 2.11
CA LEU A 463 16.19 10.08 1.21
C LEU A 463 17.57 9.96 1.87
N ILE A 464 18.13 8.77 1.89
CA ILE A 464 19.41 8.43 2.48
C ILE A 464 20.28 7.77 1.40
N GLY A 465 21.50 8.27 1.22
CA GLY A 465 22.53 7.61 0.42
C GLY A 465 23.18 6.50 1.21
N ILE A 466 23.32 5.32 0.58
CA ILE A 466 23.82 4.09 1.22
C ILE A 466 24.99 3.43 0.48
N GLU A 467 25.49 4.05 -0.60
CA GLU A 467 26.66 3.54 -1.35
C GLU A 467 27.94 3.54 -0.53
N THR A 468 28.07 4.47 0.42
CA THR A 468 29.25 4.61 1.26
C THR A 468 29.17 3.74 2.51
N GLU A 469 30.31 3.57 3.19
CA GLU A 469 30.35 2.83 4.46
C GLU A 469 29.37 3.41 5.49
N LYS A 470 29.32 4.74 5.59
CA LYS A 470 28.37 5.49 6.42
C LYS A 470 27.16 5.93 5.63
N MET A 471 25.98 5.81 6.24
CA MET A 471 24.74 6.33 5.69
C MET A 471 24.76 7.86 5.71
N LYS A 472 24.12 8.48 4.72
CA LYS A 472 24.06 9.94 4.61
C LYS A 472 22.65 10.41 4.31
N LEU A 473 22.09 11.26 5.16
CA LEU A 473 20.82 11.93 4.89
C LEU A 473 21.02 12.94 3.75
N LEU A 474 20.23 12.79 2.68
CA LEU A 474 20.35 13.60 1.46
C LEU A 474 19.23 14.62 1.32
N TYR A 475 17.98 14.19 1.53
CA TYR A 475 16.81 15.01 1.25
C TYR A 475 15.65 14.69 2.20
N ASN A 476 14.76 15.67 2.38
CA ASN A 476 13.50 15.51 3.09
C ASN A 476 12.35 15.94 2.20
N ALA A 477 11.52 14.99 1.79
CA ALA A 477 10.29 15.23 1.03
C ALA A 477 9.08 15.17 1.98
N PHE A 478 8.05 15.95 1.69
CA PHE A 478 6.78 15.91 2.43
C PHE A 478 5.73 15.23 1.56
N THR A 479 4.89 14.42 2.19
CA THR A 479 3.86 13.64 1.51
C THR A 479 2.49 13.97 2.09
N GLU A 480 1.44 13.65 1.34
CA GLU A 480 0.08 13.54 1.90
C GLU A 480 0.07 12.54 3.08
N PRO A 481 -1.01 12.52 3.91
CA PRO A 481 -1.00 11.74 5.13
C PRO A 481 -0.75 10.24 4.98
N GLU A 482 0.27 9.80 5.70
CA GLU A 482 0.65 8.41 6.02
C GLU A 482 0.84 7.41 4.85
N PRO A 483 1.80 7.63 3.93
CA PRO A 483 2.40 6.52 3.20
C PRO A 483 2.91 5.46 4.17
N HIS A 484 2.48 4.21 3.97
CA HIS A 484 2.86 3.08 4.79
C HIS A 484 4.14 2.46 4.28
N TYR A 485 4.15 2.03 3.02
CA TYR A 485 5.27 1.40 2.34
C TYR A 485 5.53 2.02 0.96
N ALA A 486 6.65 1.64 0.36
CA ALA A 486 7.03 2.07 -0.97
C ALA A 486 7.90 1.03 -1.68
N GLN A 487 7.99 1.13 -3.01
CA GLN A 487 8.96 0.38 -3.80
C GLN A 487 9.67 1.28 -4.78
N ILE A 488 10.95 0.96 -5.02
CA ILE A 488 11.85 1.71 -5.90
C ILE A 488 12.33 0.77 -7.00
N ILE A 489 12.14 1.16 -8.25
CA ILE A 489 12.52 0.38 -9.44
C ILE A 489 13.26 1.27 -10.44
N LYS A 490 14.28 0.73 -11.10
CA LYS A 490 15.00 1.44 -12.16
C LYS A 490 14.05 1.87 -13.27
N ALA A 491 14.21 3.10 -13.75
CA ALA A 491 13.34 3.65 -14.79
C ALA A 491 13.42 2.87 -16.11
N ASP A 492 14.56 2.24 -16.41
CA ASP A 492 14.75 1.47 -17.64
C ASP A 492 14.04 0.10 -17.64
N LYS A 493 13.59 -0.41 -16.48
CA LYS A 493 12.74 -1.61 -16.39
C LYS A 493 11.28 -1.32 -16.76
N LEU A 494 10.89 -0.05 -16.76
CA LEU A 494 9.54 0.37 -17.15
C LEU A 494 9.50 0.79 -18.62
N LYS A 495 8.36 0.52 -19.28
CA LYS A 495 8.10 0.87 -20.68
C LYS A 495 6.71 1.52 -20.82
N PRO A 496 6.48 2.68 -20.16
CA PRO A 496 5.22 3.40 -20.33
C PRO A 496 5.00 3.80 -21.78
N ILE A 497 3.75 3.72 -22.21
CA ILE A 497 3.31 4.36 -23.46
C ILE A 497 2.96 5.83 -23.20
N GLU A 498 3.09 6.63 -24.25
CA GLU A 498 2.71 8.04 -24.23
C GLU A 498 1.34 8.30 -24.89
N VAL A 499 0.91 7.37 -25.74
CA VAL A 499 -0.30 7.44 -26.56
C VAL A 499 -0.84 6.03 -26.75
N TYR A 500 -2.15 5.84 -26.66
CA TYR A 500 -2.79 4.62 -27.13
C TYR A 500 -2.86 4.65 -28.65
N GLN A 501 -2.17 3.72 -29.31
CA GLN A 501 -2.17 3.68 -30.77
C GLN A 501 -3.57 3.36 -31.29
N LYS A 502 -3.96 4.01 -32.39
CA LYS A 502 -5.28 3.81 -33.00
C LYS A 502 -5.63 2.34 -33.22
N GLU A 503 -4.66 1.55 -33.67
CA GLU A 503 -4.84 0.13 -33.98
C GLU A 503 -5.00 -0.74 -32.72
N GLU A 504 -4.58 -0.24 -31.56
CA GLU A 504 -4.68 -0.91 -30.27
C GLU A 504 -6.00 -0.64 -29.56
N ASN A 505 -6.71 0.46 -29.88
CA ASN A 505 -8.00 0.76 -29.26
C ASN A 505 -9.05 -0.27 -29.71
N LYS A 506 -9.42 -1.16 -28.78
CA LYS A 506 -10.42 -2.22 -29.00
C LYS A 506 -11.82 -1.86 -28.49
N ASN A 507 -12.05 -0.62 -28.06
CA ASN A 507 -13.38 -0.21 -27.61
C ASN A 507 -14.36 -0.24 -28.80
N PRO A 508 -15.47 -1.00 -28.73
CA PRO A 508 -16.40 -1.16 -29.85
C PRO A 508 -17.15 0.13 -30.21
N PHE A 509 -17.10 1.15 -29.35
CA PHE A 509 -17.71 2.45 -29.57
C PHE A 509 -16.71 3.52 -30.02
N ALA A 510 -15.42 3.18 -30.12
CA ALA A 510 -14.41 4.09 -30.62
C ALA A 510 -14.75 4.56 -32.05
N ILE A 511 -14.70 5.86 -32.27
CA ILE A 511 -14.84 6.47 -33.58
C ILE A 511 -13.65 7.39 -33.85
N TRP A 512 -13.13 7.33 -35.07
CA TRP A 512 -11.89 8.00 -35.47
C TRP A 512 -12.07 9.06 -36.55
N ASP A 513 -13.29 9.20 -37.08
CA ASP A 513 -13.68 10.26 -38.01
C ASP A 513 -14.73 11.15 -37.31
N ILE A 514 -14.54 12.45 -37.38
CA ILE A 514 -15.47 13.45 -36.83
C ILE A 514 -16.88 13.28 -37.43
N ASN A 515 -16.98 12.82 -38.68
CA ASN A 515 -18.26 12.60 -39.36
C ASN A 515 -19.06 11.43 -38.78
N ASP A 516 -18.43 10.53 -38.02
CA ASP A 516 -19.11 9.43 -37.33
C ASP A 516 -19.71 9.86 -35.98
N ALA A 517 -19.39 11.06 -35.50
CA ALA A 517 -19.89 11.59 -34.24
C ALA A 517 -21.35 12.02 -34.38
N LYS A 518 -22.22 11.50 -33.50
CA LYS A 518 -23.66 11.72 -33.55
C LYS A 518 -24.35 11.33 -32.25
N ALA A 519 -25.52 11.92 -32.02
CA ALA A 519 -26.46 11.51 -30.98
C ALA A 519 -27.63 10.74 -31.62
N GLU A 520 -27.91 9.54 -31.12
CA GLU A 520 -28.96 8.66 -31.63
C GLU A 520 -29.85 8.16 -30.51
N ARG A 521 -31.18 8.16 -30.74
CA ARG A 521 -32.12 7.52 -29.82
C ARG A 521 -32.17 6.03 -30.11
N THR A 522 -32.06 5.24 -29.06
CA THR A 522 -32.07 3.78 -29.05
C THR A 522 -33.17 3.27 -28.13
N ALA A 523 -33.33 1.94 -28.03
CA ALA A 523 -34.25 1.33 -27.06
C ALA A 523 -33.86 1.63 -25.60
N ASP A 524 -32.56 1.79 -25.33
CA ASP A 524 -31.99 1.94 -23.97
C ASP A 524 -31.78 3.41 -23.55
N GLY A 525 -32.19 4.36 -24.40
CA GLY A 525 -32.00 5.80 -24.15
C GLY A 525 -31.37 6.52 -25.34
N VAL A 526 -30.58 7.56 -25.07
CA VAL A 526 -29.83 8.31 -26.10
C VAL A 526 -28.35 7.96 -26.01
N VAL A 527 -27.78 7.48 -27.11
CA VAL A 527 -26.35 7.17 -27.22
C VAL A 527 -25.68 8.27 -28.04
N VAL A 528 -24.58 8.81 -27.53
CA VAL A 528 -23.81 9.88 -28.17
C VAL A 528 -22.40 9.38 -28.42
N LYS A 529 -22.04 9.19 -29.68
CA LYS A 529 -20.64 8.95 -30.06
C LYS A 529 -19.96 10.29 -30.29
N THR A 530 -18.87 10.51 -29.57
CA THR A 530 -18.21 11.82 -29.48
C THR A 530 -16.75 11.69 -29.87
N VAL A 531 -16.28 12.61 -30.72
CA VAL A 531 -14.86 12.78 -31.03
C VAL A 531 -14.33 13.98 -30.27
N LEU A 532 -13.18 13.78 -29.63
CA LEU A 532 -12.36 14.81 -29.01
C LEU A 532 -11.07 14.93 -29.83
N VAL A 533 -10.80 16.12 -30.32
CA VAL A 533 -9.57 16.49 -31.02
C VAL A 533 -9.30 17.96 -30.71
N ARG A 534 -8.04 18.39 -30.77
CA ARG A 534 -7.60 19.73 -30.39
C ARG A 534 -8.57 20.82 -30.84
N SER A 535 -9.09 21.58 -29.88
CA SER A 535 -10.04 22.69 -30.05
C SER A 535 -11.46 22.30 -30.49
N THR A 536 -11.85 21.02 -30.51
CA THR A 536 -13.16 20.60 -31.02
C THR A 536 -13.73 19.38 -30.29
N ILE A 537 -14.95 19.53 -29.76
CA ILE A 537 -15.81 18.42 -29.32
C ILE A 537 -16.92 18.26 -30.34
N THR A 538 -17.10 17.06 -30.89
CA THR A 538 -18.20 16.77 -31.83
C THR A 538 -19.03 15.60 -31.32
N PRO A 539 -20.37 15.68 -31.26
CA PRO A 539 -21.20 16.82 -31.67
C PRO A 539 -21.08 18.02 -30.72
N THR A 540 -21.45 19.22 -31.19
CA THR A 540 -21.49 20.46 -30.39
C THR A 540 -22.88 20.75 -29.81
N ALA A 541 -23.90 19.97 -30.20
CA ALA A 541 -25.25 20.05 -29.64
C ALA A 541 -25.85 18.65 -29.55
N VAL A 542 -26.44 18.33 -28.39
CA VAL A 542 -27.12 17.05 -28.12
C VAL A 542 -28.48 17.36 -27.51
N GLU A 543 -29.56 16.92 -28.16
CA GLU A 543 -30.93 17.11 -27.65
C GLU A 543 -31.50 15.80 -27.10
N VAL A 544 -32.03 15.86 -25.87
CA VAL A 544 -32.66 14.73 -25.18
C VAL A 544 -33.97 15.19 -24.51
N ASN A 545 -34.77 14.24 -24.03
CA ASN A 545 -35.94 14.53 -23.22
C ASN A 545 -35.61 14.31 -21.73
N GLN A 546 -36.30 15.06 -20.87
CA GLN A 546 -36.16 14.90 -19.43
C GLN A 546 -36.41 13.44 -19.01
N GLY A 547 -35.49 12.87 -18.24
CA GLY A 547 -35.53 11.48 -17.79
C GLY A 547 -35.04 10.45 -18.80
N ASP A 548 -34.52 10.86 -19.97
CA ASP A 548 -33.77 9.94 -20.83
C ASP A 548 -32.51 9.45 -20.09
N LYS A 549 -32.19 8.15 -20.24
CA LYS A 549 -30.84 7.64 -19.96
C LYS A 549 -29.94 8.09 -21.12
N VAL A 550 -28.83 8.74 -20.82
CA VAL A 550 -27.90 9.27 -21.80
C VAL A 550 -26.53 8.62 -21.59
N THR A 551 -25.95 8.12 -22.68
CA THR A 551 -24.62 7.51 -22.70
C THR A 551 -23.75 8.26 -23.69
N PHE A 552 -22.64 8.86 -23.25
CA PHE A 552 -21.61 9.35 -24.18
C PHE A 552 -20.46 8.35 -24.24
N HIS A 553 -20.01 8.05 -25.46
CA HIS A 553 -18.73 7.40 -25.74
C HIS A 553 -17.79 8.46 -26.29
N LEU A 554 -16.77 8.80 -25.51
CA LEU A 554 -15.81 9.87 -25.80
C LEU A 554 -14.55 9.23 -26.34
N THR A 555 -14.18 9.50 -27.60
CA THR A 555 -12.93 9.03 -28.19
C THR A 555 -12.00 10.21 -28.42
N ASN A 556 -10.84 10.22 -27.74
CA ASN A 556 -9.75 11.14 -28.06
C ASN A 556 -8.97 10.58 -29.24
N ILE A 557 -9.05 11.25 -30.39
CA ILE A 557 -8.40 10.77 -31.63
C ILE A 557 -6.98 11.31 -31.82
N GLU A 558 -6.46 12.06 -30.84
CA GLU A 558 -5.10 12.56 -30.85
C GLU A 558 -4.09 11.40 -30.84
N GLN A 559 -3.00 11.59 -31.58
CA GLN A 559 -1.85 10.67 -31.62
C GLN A 559 -0.55 11.41 -31.24
N THR A 560 -0.68 12.53 -30.53
CA THR A 560 0.42 13.32 -29.98
C THR A 560 0.49 13.08 -28.48
N THR A 561 1.71 12.86 -27.96
CA THR A 561 1.98 12.74 -26.53
C THR A 561 1.46 13.94 -25.76
N ASP A 562 0.88 13.70 -24.57
CA ASP A 562 0.37 14.72 -23.63
C ASP A 562 -0.83 15.56 -24.14
N GLU A 563 -1.42 15.19 -25.28
CA GLU A 563 -2.62 15.86 -25.80
C GLU A 563 -3.91 15.28 -25.17
N LEU A 564 -4.04 15.48 -23.86
CA LEU A 564 -5.18 15.03 -23.06
C LEU A 564 -6.42 15.91 -23.32
N HIS A 565 -7.60 15.29 -23.36
CA HIS A 565 -8.87 16.03 -23.38
C HIS A 565 -9.70 15.75 -22.14
N GLY A 566 -10.46 16.77 -21.73
CA GLY A 566 -11.46 16.66 -20.67
C GLY A 566 -12.88 16.64 -21.24
N PHE A 567 -13.82 16.14 -20.45
CA PHE A 567 -15.25 16.32 -20.69
C PHE A 567 -15.96 16.61 -19.37
N GLY A 568 -16.21 17.89 -19.10
CA GLY A 568 -17.01 18.34 -17.97
C GLY A 568 -18.43 18.68 -18.41
N LEU A 569 -19.46 18.07 -17.82
CA LEU A 569 -20.86 18.43 -18.05
C LEU A 569 -21.39 19.23 -16.85
N LEU A 570 -21.69 20.50 -17.09
CA LEU A 570 -22.11 21.43 -16.05
C LEU A 570 -23.40 20.97 -15.37
N GLU A 571 -23.47 21.17 -14.05
CA GLU A 571 -24.59 20.82 -13.17
C GLU A 571 -24.96 19.33 -13.11
N TYR A 572 -24.30 18.44 -13.84
CA TYR A 572 -24.51 17.00 -13.79
C TYR A 572 -23.49 16.24 -12.93
N ASN A 573 -22.50 16.96 -12.37
CA ASN A 573 -21.43 16.38 -11.56
C ASN A 573 -20.63 15.29 -12.33
N ILE A 574 -20.28 15.60 -13.58
CA ILE A 574 -19.51 14.72 -14.46
C ILE A 574 -18.28 15.48 -14.94
N ASN A 575 -17.10 14.89 -14.71
CA ASN A 575 -15.83 15.31 -15.28
C ASN A 575 -14.99 14.06 -15.55
N VAL A 576 -14.49 13.89 -16.77
CA VAL A 576 -13.58 12.80 -17.14
C VAL A 576 -12.41 13.34 -17.96
N VAL A 577 -11.23 12.76 -17.77
CA VAL A 577 -10.07 12.93 -18.68
C VAL A 577 -9.98 11.73 -19.60
N VAL A 578 -9.73 11.97 -20.89
CA VAL A 578 -9.59 10.98 -21.95
C VAL A 578 -8.22 11.18 -22.62
N ASP A 579 -7.34 10.21 -22.44
CA ASP A 579 -5.95 10.29 -22.90
C ASP A 579 -5.85 10.10 -24.43
N PRO A 580 -4.75 10.54 -25.11
CA PRO A 580 -4.54 10.34 -26.54
C PRO A 580 -4.80 8.89 -26.99
N GLY A 581 -5.77 8.72 -27.87
CA GLY A 581 -6.20 7.42 -28.40
C GLY A 581 -7.11 6.58 -27.51
N GLU A 582 -7.47 7.07 -26.31
CA GLU A 582 -8.39 6.39 -25.39
C GLU A 582 -9.87 6.62 -25.80
N THR A 583 -10.72 5.66 -25.44
CA THR A 583 -12.17 5.82 -25.44
C THR A 583 -12.74 5.56 -24.05
N LYS A 584 -13.52 6.50 -23.51
CA LYS A 584 -14.23 6.37 -22.22
C LYS A 584 -15.73 6.50 -22.37
N THR A 585 -16.47 5.89 -21.43
CA THR A 585 -17.93 5.97 -21.41
C THR A 585 -18.42 6.73 -20.19
N ILE A 586 -19.41 7.62 -20.37
CA ILE A 586 -20.18 8.22 -19.27
C ILE A 586 -21.65 7.86 -19.43
N GLU A 587 -22.32 7.54 -18.32
CA GLU A 587 -23.76 7.27 -18.28
C GLU A 587 -24.43 8.12 -17.20
N PHE A 588 -25.57 8.72 -17.52
CA PHE A 588 -26.37 9.49 -16.57
C PHE A 588 -27.84 9.58 -17.00
N VAL A 589 -28.71 10.05 -16.11
CA VAL A 589 -30.11 10.35 -16.42
C VAL A 589 -30.26 11.86 -16.59
N ALA A 590 -30.78 12.32 -17.72
CA ALA A 590 -31.04 13.73 -18.00
C ALA A 590 -32.27 14.25 -17.22
N ASN A 591 -32.19 14.31 -15.89
CA ASN A 591 -33.34 14.57 -15.02
C ASN A 591 -33.72 16.05 -14.84
N LYS A 592 -32.88 16.99 -15.29
CA LYS A 592 -33.08 18.44 -15.16
C LYS A 592 -33.40 19.04 -16.52
N PRO A 593 -34.57 19.65 -16.74
CA PRO A 593 -34.88 20.33 -18.00
C PRO A 593 -34.09 21.64 -18.08
N GLY A 594 -33.56 21.96 -19.25
CA GLY A 594 -32.71 23.14 -19.44
C GLY A 594 -31.64 22.93 -20.50
N VAL A 595 -30.68 23.86 -20.54
CA VAL A 595 -29.51 23.81 -21.42
C VAL A 595 -28.26 23.79 -20.55
N TYR A 596 -27.41 22.79 -20.76
CA TYR A 596 -26.21 22.56 -19.97
C TYR A 596 -25.01 22.47 -20.90
N ALA A 597 -24.00 23.31 -20.69
CA ALA A 597 -22.77 23.20 -21.47
C ALA A 597 -21.96 21.97 -21.05
N TYR A 598 -21.34 21.31 -22.02
CA TYR A 598 -20.17 20.47 -21.79
C TYR A 598 -18.95 21.09 -22.46
N TYR A 599 -17.78 20.91 -21.87
CA TYR A 599 -16.56 21.55 -22.35
C TYR A 599 -15.32 20.72 -22.00
N CYS A 600 -14.21 21.01 -22.68
CA CYS A 600 -12.92 20.43 -22.37
C CYS A 600 -12.33 21.06 -21.10
N THR A 601 -12.20 20.27 -20.04
CA THR A 601 -11.65 20.72 -18.75
C THR A 601 -10.12 20.79 -18.75
N ASN A 602 -9.45 20.13 -19.70
CA ASN A 602 -8.01 20.17 -19.90
C ASN A 602 -7.60 21.28 -20.89
N PHE A 603 -6.50 21.97 -20.59
CA PHE A 603 -5.93 22.98 -21.49
C PHE A 603 -5.20 22.29 -22.64
N CYS A 604 -5.94 21.84 -23.66
CA CYS A 604 -5.38 21.13 -24.82
C CYS A 604 -4.88 22.07 -25.93
N SER A 605 -5.38 23.31 -26.00
CA SER A 605 -4.98 24.22 -27.07
C SER A 605 -5.17 25.69 -26.70
N ALA A 606 -4.64 26.60 -27.52
CA ALA A 606 -4.93 28.03 -27.39
C ALA A 606 -6.44 28.36 -27.49
N LEU A 607 -7.23 27.45 -28.08
CA LEU A 607 -8.69 27.54 -28.22
C LEU A 607 -9.42 26.54 -27.29
N HIS A 608 -8.80 26.19 -26.15
CA HIS A 608 -9.43 25.24 -25.22
C HIS A 608 -10.75 25.77 -24.63
N GLN A 609 -10.91 27.10 -24.53
CA GLN A 609 -12.15 27.72 -24.04
C GLN A 609 -13.30 27.57 -25.02
N GLU A 610 -13.00 27.57 -26.32
CA GLU A 610 -13.95 27.40 -27.42
C GLU A 610 -14.32 25.92 -27.66
N MET A 611 -13.58 24.99 -27.07
CA MET A 611 -13.82 23.55 -27.16
C MET A 611 -14.98 23.13 -26.25
N GLN A 612 -16.21 23.37 -26.71
CA GLN A 612 -17.45 23.15 -25.96
C GLN A 612 -18.63 22.72 -26.84
N GLY A 613 -19.70 22.28 -26.20
CA GLY A 613 -21.01 22.06 -26.80
C GLY A 613 -22.12 22.10 -25.74
N TYR A 614 -23.36 21.82 -26.16
CA TYR A 614 -24.53 21.95 -25.29
C TYR A 614 -25.39 20.68 -25.27
N LEU A 615 -25.78 20.26 -24.07
CA LEU A 615 -26.85 19.30 -23.82
C LEU A 615 -28.16 20.08 -23.62
N VAL A 616 -29.15 19.87 -24.48
CA VAL A 616 -30.49 20.44 -24.38
C VAL A 616 -31.45 19.37 -23.88
N VAL A 617 -31.97 19.55 -22.67
CA VAL A 617 -32.92 18.62 -22.04
C VAL A 617 -34.32 19.21 -22.14
N LYS A 618 -35.12 18.68 -23.07
CA LYS A 618 -36.51 19.11 -23.28
C LYS A 618 -37.38 18.67 -22.11
N PRO A 619 -38.19 19.57 -21.51
CA PRO A 619 -39.13 19.17 -20.46
C PRO A 619 -40.12 18.14 -21.00
N LYS A 620 -40.55 17.21 -20.13
CA LYS A 620 -41.60 16.23 -20.44
C LYS A 620 -42.99 16.78 -20.17
#